data_AF-A0A354MCB4-F1
#
_entry.id   AF-A0A354MCB4-F1
#
_cell.length_a   1.000
_cell.length_b   1.000
_cell.length_c   1.000
_cell.angle_alpha   90.00
_cell.angle_beta   90.00
_cell.angle_gamma   90.00
#
_symmetry.space_group_name_H-M   'P 1'
#
loop_
_entity.id
_entity.type
_entity.pdbx_description
1 polymer ?
#
loop_
_entity_poly.entity_id
_entity_poly.type
_entity_poly.pdbx_seq_one_letter_code
_entity_poly.pdbx_strand_id
1 'polypeptide(L)'
;MNDKKIFELTGINAIKEIEFEVKEEIADTIANLLAREFEKLNYREVKAKLLKTPMYIAEVPKQYYGVVFLHDNSTIYIDSKIDILDLSERVIHEFIHAIQIVKDKKNNIQKVGVCEFNEFKATGIGLNEAAVQYITSKIANKEYKYVEKYEVVAKTYNEERYPLMCNLILQLIYVTGENVFLDSILNSKEDFEYKIMENCGEGVYITIVNGLDKMLYAEEENIQLFQLLEKYKQTSNANTDYTVTEQEVYKTMAKIETNRKAIKDTYIKLENLILNSYFNKYFSRIETLDDIITYRKDLYNYKEIYGMNSFDNEYNKYYANKIKELEEKRINIMRKSGQFSLVKTDNKILNIFSKIRATLLKLFKRNIEKEENR
;
A
#
# COMPACT_ATOMS: atom_id res chain seq x y z
N MET A 1 14.20 -25.72 3.96
CA MET A 1 15.40 -25.40 4.78
C MET A 1 15.26 -26.14 6.11
N ASN A 2 16.32 -26.65 6.74
CA ASN A 2 16.20 -27.31 8.06
C ASN A 2 15.83 -26.26 9.12
N ASP A 3 14.85 -26.53 10.00
CA ASP A 3 14.33 -25.57 10.99
C ASP A 3 15.45 -24.95 11.85
N LYS A 4 16.51 -25.71 12.14
CA LYS A 4 17.69 -25.21 12.85
C LYS A 4 18.35 -23.99 12.16
N LYS A 5 18.47 -24.02 10.83
CA LYS A 5 19.07 -22.92 10.05
C LYS A 5 18.14 -21.70 9.99
N ILE A 6 16.82 -21.92 10.00
CA ILE A 6 15.81 -20.85 10.07
C ILE A 6 15.91 -20.12 11.41
N PHE A 7 16.01 -20.85 12.52
CA PHE A 7 16.15 -20.24 13.85
C PHE A 7 17.48 -19.49 14.03
N GLU A 8 18.58 -20.03 13.50
CA GLU A 8 19.87 -19.34 13.51
C GLU A 8 19.84 -18.01 12.73
N LEU A 9 19.12 -17.94 11.60
CA LEU A 9 19.02 -16.73 10.79
C LEU A 9 18.03 -15.71 11.36
N THR A 10 16.90 -16.17 11.91
CA THR A 10 15.84 -15.30 12.44
C THR A 10 16.11 -14.86 13.86
N GLY A 11 16.90 -15.61 14.64
CA GLY A 11 17.10 -15.39 16.07
C GLY A 11 15.90 -15.79 16.93
N ILE A 12 14.90 -16.47 16.34
CA ILE A 12 13.73 -16.98 17.07
C ILE A 12 14.11 -18.26 17.82
N ASN A 13 13.70 -18.35 19.09
CA ASN A 13 13.92 -19.54 19.91
C ASN A 13 12.57 -20.10 20.38
N ALA A 14 12.12 -21.20 19.77
CA ALA A 14 10.86 -21.85 20.13
C ALA A 14 10.97 -22.54 21.51
N ILE A 15 10.05 -22.21 22.42
CA ILE A 15 10.04 -22.74 23.80
C ILE A 15 9.12 -23.96 23.89
N LYS A 16 7.85 -23.79 23.52
CA LYS A 16 6.84 -24.86 23.55
C LYS A 16 5.71 -24.59 22.57
N GLU A 17 5.06 -25.67 22.12
CA GLU A 17 3.83 -25.56 21.35
C GLU A 17 2.69 -25.04 22.24
N ILE A 18 1.78 -24.25 21.65
CA ILE A 18 0.60 -23.75 22.35
C ILE A 18 -0.39 -24.90 22.56
N GLU A 19 -0.93 -25.00 23.78
CA GLU A 19 -1.97 -25.99 24.12
C GLU A 19 -3.22 -25.78 23.28
N PHE A 20 -3.93 -26.88 22.98
CA PHE A 20 -5.04 -26.85 22.02
C PHE A 20 -6.14 -25.88 22.45
N GLU A 21 -6.49 -25.85 23.73
CA GLU A 21 -7.52 -24.99 24.30
C GLU A 21 -7.20 -23.51 24.09
N VAL A 22 -5.95 -23.11 24.35
CA VAL A 22 -5.47 -21.72 24.13
C VAL A 22 -5.45 -21.41 22.63
N LYS A 23 -4.99 -22.35 21.81
CA LYS A 23 -4.99 -22.21 20.35
C LYS A 23 -6.41 -22.02 19.80
N GLU A 24 -7.37 -22.76 20.34
CA GLU A 24 -8.77 -22.65 19.97
C GLU A 24 -9.33 -21.27 20.32
N GLU A 25 -9.06 -20.77 21.52
CA GLU A 25 -9.46 -19.43 21.95
C GLU A 25 -8.89 -18.33 21.04
N ILE A 26 -7.60 -18.41 20.70
CA ILE A 26 -6.95 -17.47 19.77
C ILE A 26 -7.61 -17.55 18.39
N ALA A 27 -7.79 -18.76 17.86
CA ALA A 27 -8.38 -18.97 16.54
C ALA A 27 -9.82 -18.46 16.48
N ASP A 28 -10.61 -18.68 17.53
CA ASP A 28 -11.97 -18.14 17.66
C ASP A 28 -11.98 -16.63 17.72
N THR A 29 -11.12 -16.04 18.53
CA THR A 29 -11.05 -14.58 18.70
C THR A 29 -10.72 -13.89 17.39
N ILE A 30 -9.68 -14.36 16.69
CA ILE A 30 -9.25 -13.79 15.41
C ILE A 30 -10.30 -14.04 14.31
N ALA A 31 -10.85 -15.26 14.22
CA ALA A 31 -11.85 -15.55 13.20
C ALA A 31 -13.12 -14.71 13.39
N ASN A 32 -13.57 -14.53 14.63
CA ASN A 32 -14.72 -13.67 14.94
C ASN A 32 -14.45 -12.21 14.63
N LEU A 33 -13.27 -11.69 15.01
CA LEU A 33 -12.86 -10.33 14.66
C LEU A 33 -12.92 -10.12 13.14
N LEU A 34 -12.24 -10.96 12.38
CA LEU A 34 -12.16 -10.79 10.93
C LEU A 34 -13.52 -10.99 10.23
N ALA A 35 -14.33 -11.97 10.65
CA ALA A 35 -15.67 -12.19 10.06
C ALA A 35 -16.66 -11.07 10.42
N ARG A 36 -16.49 -10.41 11.57
CA ARG A 36 -17.29 -9.23 11.94
C ARG A 36 -16.93 -8.01 11.10
N GLU A 37 -15.63 -7.77 10.87
CA GLU A 37 -15.17 -6.63 10.08
C GLU A 37 -15.38 -6.85 8.57
N PHE A 38 -15.36 -8.10 8.10
CA PHE A 38 -15.44 -8.45 6.68
C PHE A 38 -16.51 -9.51 6.41
N GLU A 39 -17.70 -9.06 6.00
CA GLU A 39 -18.89 -9.91 5.78
C GLU A 39 -18.64 -11.10 4.83
N LYS A 40 -17.75 -10.95 3.85
CA LYS A 40 -17.41 -12.00 2.88
C LYS A 40 -16.47 -13.08 3.44
N LEU A 41 -15.91 -12.88 4.64
CA LEU A 41 -14.96 -13.82 5.21
C LEU A 41 -15.68 -14.89 6.02
N ASN A 42 -15.50 -16.16 5.63
CA ASN A 42 -16.15 -17.26 6.31
C ASN A 42 -15.42 -17.60 7.62
N TYR A 43 -16.03 -17.25 8.75
CA TYR A 43 -15.54 -17.56 10.10
C TYR A 43 -15.06 -19.02 10.25
N ARG A 44 -15.82 -20.01 9.76
CA ARG A 44 -15.48 -21.42 9.92
C ARG A 44 -14.23 -21.81 9.15
N GLU A 45 -14.07 -21.26 7.94
CA GLU A 45 -12.88 -21.51 7.12
C GLU A 45 -11.64 -20.87 7.73
N VAL A 46 -11.77 -19.64 8.24
CA VAL A 46 -10.69 -18.95 8.95
C VAL A 46 -10.29 -19.70 10.20
N LYS A 47 -11.24 -20.05 11.08
CA LYS A 47 -10.97 -20.84 12.29
C LYS A 47 -10.27 -22.15 11.95
N ALA A 48 -10.78 -22.87 10.95
CA ALA A 48 -10.20 -24.15 10.52
C ALA A 48 -8.77 -24.01 9.98
N LYS A 49 -8.45 -22.93 9.27
CA LYS A 49 -7.07 -22.62 8.84
C LYS A 49 -6.18 -22.36 10.06
N LEU A 50 -6.58 -21.48 10.97
CA LEU A 50 -5.81 -21.13 12.15
C LEU A 50 -5.55 -22.32 13.08
N LEU A 51 -6.55 -23.18 13.30
CA LEU A 51 -6.38 -24.41 14.08
C LEU A 51 -5.37 -25.38 13.47
N LYS A 52 -5.19 -25.37 12.14
CA LYS A 52 -4.18 -26.18 11.43
C LYS A 52 -2.79 -25.54 11.42
N THR A 53 -2.70 -24.22 11.55
CA THR A 53 -1.42 -23.49 11.61
C THR A 53 -0.69 -23.82 12.91
N PRO A 54 0.54 -24.35 12.88
CA PRO A 54 1.32 -24.55 14.10
C PRO A 54 1.57 -23.23 14.82
N MET A 55 1.51 -23.23 16.15
CA MET A 55 1.72 -22.04 16.97
C MET A 55 2.60 -22.38 18.17
N TYR A 56 3.63 -21.57 18.41
CA TYR A 56 4.59 -21.78 19.50
C TYR A 56 4.72 -20.53 20.35
N ILE A 57 4.84 -20.73 21.66
CA ILE A 57 5.46 -19.75 22.54
C ILE A 57 6.96 -19.78 22.28
N ALA A 58 7.57 -18.62 22.09
CA ALA A 58 8.96 -18.45 21.73
C ALA A 58 9.59 -17.24 22.44
N GLU A 59 10.91 -17.14 22.37
CA GLU A 59 11.61 -15.86 22.52
C GLU A 59 11.73 -15.26 21.13
N VAL A 60 11.09 -14.11 20.93
CA VAL A 60 11.04 -13.46 19.62
C VAL A 60 11.91 -12.19 19.67
N PRO A 61 12.84 -12.01 18.73
CA PRO A 61 13.64 -10.78 18.68
C PRO A 61 12.77 -9.52 18.60
N LYS A 62 13.18 -8.46 19.30
CA LYS A 62 12.42 -7.19 19.41
C LYS A 62 11.98 -6.62 18.06
N GLN A 63 12.77 -6.85 17.01
CA GLN A 63 12.48 -6.39 15.65
C GLN A 63 11.18 -6.95 15.05
N TYR A 64 10.67 -8.07 15.57
CA TYR A 64 9.40 -8.67 15.13
C TYR A 64 8.20 -8.23 15.97
N TYR A 65 8.40 -7.36 16.97
CA TYR A 65 7.32 -6.78 17.77
C TYR A 65 6.44 -7.84 18.46
N GLY A 66 7.07 -8.90 18.95
CA GLY A 66 6.44 -9.91 19.80
C GLY A 66 5.72 -11.04 19.08
N VAL A 67 5.40 -10.93 17.79
CA VAL A 67 4.78 -12.02 17.02
C VAL A 67 5.26 -12.04 15.58
N VAL A 68 5.44 -13.24 15.06
CA VAL A 68 5.91 -13.45 13.68
C VAL A 68 5.33 -14.73 13.11
N PHE A 69 4.78 -14.61 11.91
CA PHE A 69 4.46 -15.70 11.04
C PHE A 69 5.63 -15.95 10.11
N LEU A 70 6.15 -17.17 10.15
CA LEU A 70 7.32 -17.55 9.38
C LEU A 70 6.89 -18.36 8.17
N HIS A 71 6.97 -17.75 6.98
CA HIS A 71 6.51 -18.38 5.74
C HIS A 71 7.22 -19.71 5.46
N ASP A 72 8.53 -19.81 5.74
CA ASP A 72 9.35 -21.01 5.45
C ASP A 72 8.79 -22.30 6.04
N ASN A 73 8.23 -22.25 7.25
CA ASN A 73 7.60 -23.41 7.90
C ASN A 73 6.11 -23.22 8.20
N SER A 74 5.51 -22.10 7.79
CA SER A 74 4.09 -21.78 7.96
C SER A 74 3.64 -21.78 9.42
N THR A 75 4.46 -21.25 10.32
CA THR A 75 4.25 -21.33 11.77
C THR A 75 4.19 -19.93 12.38
N ILE A 76 3.33 -19.75 13.39
CA ILE A 76 3.27 -18.52 14.18
C ILE A 76 4.12 -18.71 15.45
N TYR A 77 5.03 -17.78 15.71
CA TYR A 77 5.80 -17.71 16.93
C TYR A 77 5.36 -16.48 17.73
N ILE A 78 4.96 -16.70 18.97
CA ILE A 78 4.41 -15.71 19.88
C ILE A 78 5.39 -15.53 21.04
N ASP A 79 5.84 -14.30 21.27
CA ASP A 79 6.74 -14.01 22.37
C ASP A 79 6.06 -14.30 23.71
N SER A 80 6.78 -15.03 24.57
CA SER A 80 6.31 -15.34 25.94
C SER A 80 5.88 -14.14 26.78
N LYS A 81 6.26 -12.91 26.40
CA LYS A 81 6.00 -11.67 27.13
C LYS A 81 4.80 -10.88 26.62
N ILE A 82 4.20 -11.26 25.49
CA ILE A 82 3.03 -10.56 24.96
C ILE A 82 1.74 -11.30 25.31
N ASP A 83 0.68 -10.54 25.56
CA ASP A 83 -0.67 -11.08 25.53
C ASP A 83 -1.16 -11.05 24.08
N ILE A 84 -1.40 -12.22 23.50
CA ILE A 84 -1.88 -12.35 22.13
C ILE A 84 -3.34 -11.89 21.99
N LEU A 85 -4.12 -11.96 23.09
CA LEU A 85 -5.53 -11.58 23.12
C LEU A 85 -5.75 -10.07 23.24
N ASP A 86 -4.69 -9.29 23.43
CA ASP A 86 -4.73 -7.82 23.27
C ASP A 86 -4.91 -7.41 21.79
N LEU A 87 -4.77 -8.36 20.85
CA LEU A 87 -5.03 -8.17 19.41
C LEU A 87 -4.37 -6.91 18.83
N SER A 88 -3.12 -6.65 19.22
CA SER A 88 -2.36 -5.54 18.65
C SER A 88 -2.32 -5.61 17.10
N GLU A 89 -2.10 -4.48 16.44
CA GLU A 89 -2.03 -4.43 14.97
C GLU A 89 -1.05 -5.46 14.40
N ARG A 90 0.07 -5.68 15.09
CA ARG A 90 1.07 -6.68 14.72
C ARG A 90 0.53 -8.10 14.82
N VAL A 91 -0.25 -8.42 15.84
CA VAL A 91 -0.90 -9.72 15.99
C VAL A 91 -1.84 -9.96 14.83
N ILE A 92 -2.75 -9.03 14.56
CA ILE A 92 -3.70 -9.16 13.46
C ILE A 92 -2.97 -9.33 12.12
N HIS A 93 -1.90 -8.56 11.91
CA HIS A 93 -1.07 -8.61 10.70
C HIS A 93 -0.50 -10.01 10.44
N GLU A 94 0.15 -10.61 11.43
CA GLU A 94 0.76 -11.94 11.28
C GLU A 94 -0.30 -13.05 11.12
N PHE A 95 -1.45 -12.90 11.76
CA PHE A 95 -2.55 -13.84 11.59
C PHE A 95 -3.22 -13.73 10.22
N ILE A 96 -3.27 -12.54 9.62
CA ILE A 96 -3.71 -12.38 8.23
C ILE A 96 -2.76 -13.14 7.30
N HIS A 97 -1.44 -13.02 7.48
CA HIS A 97 -0.48 -13.81 6.70
C HIS A 97 -0.66 -15.32 6.85
N ALA A 98 -1.00 -15.78 8.06
CA ALA A 98 -1.25 -17.19 8.30
C ALA A 98 -2.47 -17.73 7.53
N ILE A 99 -3.56 -16.97 7.44
CA ILE A 99 -4.79 -17.41 6.74
C ILE A 99 -4.68 -17.29 5.22
N GLN A 100 -3.76 -16.45 4.75
CA GLN A 100 -3.46 -16.18 3.35
C GLN A 100 -2.75 -17.33 2.63
N ILE A 101 -2.14 -18.27 3.36
CA ILE A 101 -1.40 -19.38 2.75
C ILE A 101 -2.29 -20.26 1.88
N VAL A 102 -1.81 -20.50 0.65
CA VAL A 102 -2.32 -21.52 -0.27
C VAL A 102 -1.16 -22.46 -0.61
N LYS A 103 -1.35 -23.76 -0.38
CA LYS A 103 -0.35 -24.80 -0.67
C LYS A 103 -0.80 -25.72 -1.78
N ASP A 104 0.15 -26.25 -2.54
CA ASP A 104 -0.09 -27.32 -3.50
C ASP A 104 -0.31 -28.68 -2.80
N LYS A 105 -0.59 -29.72 -3.59
CA LYS A 105 -0.76 -31.10 -3.08
C LYS A 105 0.52 -31.70 -2.46
N LYS A 106 1.68 -31.12 -2.73
CA LYS A 106 2.99 -31.50 -2.19
C LYS A 106 3.36 -30.66 -0.97
N ASN A 107 2.44 -29.85 -0.45
CA ASN A 107 2.62 -28.94 0.70
C ASN A 107 3.60 -27.78 0.45
N ASN A 108 3.91 -27.46 -0.81
CA ASN A 108 4.68 -26.27 -1.16
C ASN A 108 3.76 -25.05 -1.18
N ILE A 109 4.24 -23.92 -0.67
CA ILE A 109 3.50 -22.65 -0.75
C ILE A 109 3.45 -22.20 -2.21
N GLN A 110 2.24 -21.95 -2.70
CA GLN A 110 1.98 -21.41 -4.04
C GLN A 110 1.62 -19.92 -3.96
N LYS A 111 0.81 -19.53 -2.97
CA LYS A 111 0.40 -18.13 -2.76
C LYS A 111 0.35 -17.77 -1.28
N VAL A 112 0.53 -16.48 -1.02
CA VAL A 112 0.22 -15.81 0.24
C VAL A 112 -0.56 -14.55 -0.12
N GLY A 113 -1.89 -14.60 -0.01
CA GLY A 113 -2.76 -13.52 -0.46
C GLY A 113 -2.62 -13.34 -1.97
N VAL A 114 -2.17 -12.15 -2.39
CA VAL A 114 -1.88 -11.83 -3.80
C VAL A 114 -0.41 -12.01 -4.18
N CYS A 115 0.44 -12.46 -3.25
CA CYS A 115 1.81 -12.85 -3.56
C CYS A 115 1.83 -14.26 -4.15
N GLU A 116 2.56 -14.44 -5.25
CA GLU A 116 2.75 -15.74 -5.91
C GLU A 116 4.20 -16.22 -5.80
N PHE A 117 4.35 -17.52 -5.59
CA PHE A 117 5.63 -18.21 -5.51
C PHE A 117 5.77 -19.13 -6.72
N ASN A 118 6.73 -18.85 -7.59
CA ASN A 118 7.17 -19.77 -8.63
C ASN A 118 8.57 -20.31 -8.30
N GLU A 119 9.04 -21.30 -9.06
CA GLU A 119 10.32 -22.01 -8.80
C GLU A 119 11.54 -21.08 -8.70
N PHE A 120 11.47 -19.86 -9.25
CA PHE A 120 12.62 -18.95 -9.37
C PHE A 120 12.48 -17.65 -8.58
N LYS A 121 11.26 -17.21 -8.27
CA LYS A 121 11.02 -15.93 -7.59
C LYS A 121 9.64 -15.87 -6.90
N ALA A 122 9.57 -15.06 -5.86
CA ALA A 122 8.31 -14.54 -5.34
C ALA A 122 8.01 -13.19 -5.97
N THR A 123 6.74 -12.94 -6.31
CA THR A 123 6.26 -11.68 -6.90
C THR A 123 5.00 -11.21 -6.20
N GLY A 124 4.86 -9.90 -6.00
CA GLY A 124 3.72 -9.31 -5.30
C GLY A 124 3.86 -9.30 -3.78
N ILE A 125 5.08 -9.46 -3.25
CA ILE A 125 5.36 -9.37 -1.82
C ILE A 125 5.04 -7.97 -1.30
N GLY A 126 5.56 -6.92 -1.96
CA GLY A 126 5.32 -5.53 -1.60
C GLY A 126 3.86 -5.12 -1.73
N LEU A 127 3.17 -5.65 -2.74
CA LEU A 127 1.73 -5.44 -2.89
C LEU A 127 0.96 -6.08 -1.73
N ASN A 128 1.23 -7.35 -1.42
CA ASN A 128 0.53 -8.05 -0.34
C ASN A 128 0.84 -7.44 1.02
N GLU A 129 2.10 -7.09 1.30
CA GLU A 129 2.52 -6.47 2.56
C GLU A 129 1.78 -5.14 2.80
N ALA A 130 1.80 -4.23 1.82
CA ALA A 130 1.06 -2.97 1.95
C ALA A 130 -0.45 -3.17 2.07
N ALA A 131 -1.00 -4.19 1.41
CA ALA A 131 -2.42 -4.54 1.53
C ALA A 131 -2.77 -5.05 2.93
N VAL A 132 -1.93 -5.90 3.54
CA VAL A 132 -2.13 -6.36 4.91
C VAL A 132 -1.99 -5.19 5.89
N GLN A 133 -1.01 -4.29 5.71
CA GLN A 133 -0.89 -3.08 6.53
C GLN A 133 -2.13 -2.17 6.46
N TYR A 134 -2.73 -2.06 5.28
CA TYR A 134 -4.00 -1.35 5.12
C TYR A 134 -5.12 -2.02 5.92
N ILE A 135 -5.28 -3.34 5.78
CA ILE A 135 -6.35 -4.10 6.44
C ILE A 135 -6.21 -4.01 7.97
N THR A 136 -4.99 -4.17 8.49
CA THR A 136 -4.72 -4.14 9.93
C THR A 136 -5.00 -2.76 10.52
N SER A 137 -4.59 -1.70 9.82
CA SER A 137 -4.89 -0.32 10.23
C SER A 137 -6.39 -0.03 10.23
N LYS A 138 -7.12 -0.60 9.27
CA LYS A 138 -8.58 -0.49 9.19
C LYS A 138 -9.27 -1.19 10.36
N ILE A 139 -8.88 -2.42 10.68
CA ILE A 139 -9.40 -3.16 11.85
C ILE A 139 -9.11 -2.41 13.15
N ALA A 140 -7.93 -1.77 13.24
CA ALA A 140 -7.56 -0.93 14.36
C ALA A 140 -8.29 0.42 14.40
N ASN A 141 -9.20 0.71 13.46
CA ASN A 141 -9.94 1.96 13.34
C ASN A 141 -9.05 3.21 13.31
N LYS A 142 -7.86 3.10 12.71
CA LYS A 142 -6.98 4.26 12.51
C LYS A 142 -7.63 5.28 11.58
N GLU A 143 -7.45 6.55 11.87
CA GLU A 143 -7.87 7.63 10.98
C GLU A 143 -6.83 7.86 9.87
N TYR A 144 -7.29 8.34 8.72
CA TYR A 144 -6.38 8.82 7.69
C TYR A 144 -5.59 10.03 8.15
N LYS A 145 -4.29 10.02 7.86
CA LYS A 145 -3.41 11.16 8.08
C LYS A 145 -2.60 11.45 6.83
N TYR A 146 -2.23 12.72 6.68
CA TYR A 146 -1.25 13.14 5.69
C TYR A 146 0.13 13.05 6.30
N VAL A 147 1.02 12.32 5.66
CA VAL A 147 2.42 12.20 6.08
C VAL A 147 3.33 12.73 5.00
N GLU A 148 4.41 13.39 5.42
CA GLU A 148 5.48 13.80 4.53
C GLU A 148 6.63 12.79 4.61
N LYS A 149 6.92 12.11 3.49
CA LYS A 149 7.99 11.13 3.37
C LYS A 149 8.69 11.31 2.04
N TYR A 150 10.02 11.45 2.09
CA TYR A 150 10.87 11.60 0.91
C TYR A 150 10.38 12.71 -0.04
N GLU A 151 9.95 13.85 0.54
CA GLU A 151 9.41 15.02 -0.17
C GLU A 151 8.06 14.79 -0.87
N VAL A 152 7.32 13.75 -0.45
CA VAL A 152 5.96 13.45 -0.90
C VAL A 152 5.03 13.54 0.30
N VAL A 153 3.94 14.31 0.15
CA VAL A 153 2.83 14.37 1.09
C VAL A 153 1.76 13.39 0.62
N ALA A 154 1.54 12.31 1.35
CA ALA A 154 0.59 11.27 0.99
C ALA A 154 -0.40 10.99 2.12
N LYS A 155 -1.66 10.69 1.74
CA LYS A 155 -2.68 10.24 2.69
C LYS A 155 -2.51 8.75 2.96
N THR A 156 -2.45 8.35 4.22
CA THR A 156 -2.26 6.95 4.64
C THR A 156 -3.01 6.65 5.93
N TYR A 157 -3.35 5.38 6.15
CA TYR A 157 -3.78 4.87 7.46
C TYR A 157 -2.61 4.47 8.36
N ASN A 158 -1.44 4.20 7.76
CA ASN A 158 -0.25 3.75 8.46
C ASN A 158 0.89 4.76 8.23
N GLU A 159 1.19 5.56 9.26
CA GLU A 159 2.27 6.56 9.23
C GLU A 159 3.65 5.92 9.44
N GLU A 160 3.66 4.74 10.05
CA GLU A 160 4.87 4.08 10.56
C GLU A 160 5.44 3.10 9.53
N ARG A 161 4.58 2.28 8.92
CA ARG A 161 4.98 1.21 7.99
C ARG A 161 4.56 1.53 6.57
N TYR A 162 5.55 1.67 5.70
CA TYR A 162 5.40 1.81 4.25
C TYR A 162 4.29 2.81 3.82
N PRO A 163 4.26 4.04 4.35
CA PRO A 163 3.15 4.98 4.14
C PRO A 163 2.85 5.29 2.67
N LEU A 164 3.90 5.42 1.84
CA LEU A 164 3.75 5.67 0.40
C LEU A 164 3.16 4.46 -0.33
N MET A 165 3.53 3.24 0.07
CA MET A 165 2.94 2.03 -0.50
C MET A 165 1.48 1.88 -0.09
N CYS A 166 1.16 2.17 1.18
CA CYS A 166 -0.23 2.17 1.67
C CYS A 166 -1.09 3.19 0.92
N ASN A 167 -0.55 4.36 0.57
CA ASN A 167 -1.27 5.31 -0.28
C ASN A 167 -1.56 4.74 -1.69
N LEU A 168 -0.58 4.06 -2.32
CA LEU A 168 -0.82 3.39 -3.60
C LEU A 168 -1.91 2.30 -3.48
N ILE A 169 -1.99 1.60 -2.35
CA ILE A 169 -3.11 0.67 -2.08
C ILE A 169 -4.45 1.41 -2.06
N LEU A 170 -4.56 2.60 -1.46
CA LEU A 170 -5.79 3.40 -1.52
C LEU A 170 -6.20 3.72 -2.95
N GLN A 171 -5.23 4.06 -3.79
CA GLN A 171 -5.45 4.33 -5.20
C GLN A 171 -5.94 3.09 -5.94
N LEU A 172 -5.38 1.91 -5.67
CA LEU A 172 -5.84 0.66 -6.27
C LEU A 172 -7.24 0.25 -5.76
N ILE A 173 -7.53 0.45 -4.47
CA ILE A 173 -8.86 0.24 -3.90
C ILE A 173 -9.89 1.14 -4.59
N TYR A 174 -9.53 2.38 -4.91
CA TYR A 174 -10.39 3.27 -5.70
C TYR A 174 -10.68 2.70 -7.10
N VAL A 175 -9.68 2.09 -7.74
CA VAL A 175 -9.79 1.48 -9.07
C VAL A 175 -10.64 0.20 -9.05
N THR A 176 -10.52 -0.63 -8.02
CA THR A 176 -11.12 -1.98 -8.01
C THR A 176 -12.40 -2.08 -7.20
N GLY A 177 -12.61 -1.17 -6.26
CA GLY A 177 -13.56 -1.31 -5.17
C GLY A 177 -12.98 -2.10 -3.99
N GLU A 178 -13.29 -1.63 -2.79
CA GLU A 178 -12.78 -2.19 -1.53
C GLU A 178 -13.24 -3.63 -1.29
N ASN A 179 -14.48 -3.97 -1.64
CA ASN A 179 -15.02 -5.32 -1.47
C ASN A 179 -14.34 -6.36 -2.36
N VAL A 180 -13.77 -5.96 -3.50
CA VAL A 180 -12.98 -6.84 -4.37
C VAL A 180 -11.59 -6.99 -3.77
N PHE A 181 -10.97 -5.88 -3.37
CA PHE A 181 -9.68 -5.86 -2.69
C PHE A 181 -9.68 -6.76 -1.44
N LEU A 182 -10.58 -6.55 -0.49
CA LEU A 182 -10.61 -7.30 0.77
C LEU A 182 -10.80 -8.80 0.55
N ASP A 183 -11.73 -9.17 -0.35
CA ASP A 183 -11.99 -10.57 -0.68
C ASP A 183 -10.76 -11.23 -1.32
N SER A 184 -10.09 -10.56 -2.26
CA SER A 184 -8.89 -11.08 -2.90
C SER A 184 -7.71 -11.23 -1.94
N ILE A 185 -7.45 -10.23 -1.09
CA ILE A 185 -6.31 -10.27 -0.17
C ILE A 185 -6.51 -11.32 0.92
N LEU A 186 -7.70 -11.44 1.50
CA LEU A 186 -7.96 -12.35 2.62
C LEU A 186 -8.21 -13.79 2.18
N ASN A 187 -8.82 -14.00 1.01
CA ASN A 187 -9.12 -15.33 0.47
C ASN A 187 -8.15 -15.78 -0.64
N SER A 188 -7.09 -15.02 -0.91
CA SER A 188 -6.07 -15.32 -1.92
C SER A 188 -6.65 -15.53 -3.32
N LYS A 189 -7.61 -14.68 -3.71
CA LYS A 189 -8.28 -14.69 -5.03
C LYS A 189 -7.63 -13.70 -5.99
N GLU A 190 -7.86 -13.91 -7.28
CA GLU A 190 -7.26 -13.12 -8.38
C GLU A 190 -8.15 -11.95 -8.84
N ASP A 191 -9.36 -11.78 -8.27
CA ASP A 191 -10.31 -10.76 -8.73
C ASP A 191 -9.76 -9.34 -8.67
N PHE A 192 -8.96 -9.01 -7.65
CA PHE A 192 -8.29 -7.72 -7.52
C PHE A 192 -7.29 -7.46 -8.65
N GLU A 193 -6.47 -8.46 -8.98
CA GLU A 193 -5.57 -8.41 -10.14
C GLU A 193 -6.35 -8.21 -11.44
N TYR A 194 -7.34 -9.07 -11.70
CA TYR A 194 -8.15 -8.97 -12.90
C TYR A 194 -8.86 -7.63 -13.02
N LYS A 195 -9.30 -7.06 -11.91
CA LYS A 195 -9.95 -5.74 -11.91
C LYS A 195 -8.98 -4.62 -12.24
N ILE A 196 -7.73 -4.67 -11.76
CA ILE A 196 -6.69 -3.72 -12.18
C ILE A 196 -6.39 -3.88 -13.66
N MET A 197 -6.25 -5.11 -14.17
CA MET A 197 -6.01 -5.35 -15.60
C MET A 197 -7.18 -4.85 -16.47
N GLU A 198 -8.42 -5.09 -16.03
CA GLU A 198 -9.63 -4.65 -16.71
C GLU A 198 -9.71 -3.11 -16.76
N ASN A 199 -9.28 -2.41 -15.71
CA ASN A 199 -9.43 -0.97 -15.58
C ASN A 199 -8.20 -0.16 -16.01
N CYS A 200 -7.00 -0.75 -15.98
CA CYS A 200 -5.74 -0.06 -16.25
C CYS A 200 -4.91 -0.74 -17.35
N GLY A 201 -5.06 -2.06 -17.53
CA GLY A 201 -4.32 -2.88 -18.49
C GLY A 201 -3.29 -3.81 -17.82
N GLU A 202 -3.01 -4.94 -18.45
CA GLU A 202 -2.12 -5.98 -17.94
C GLU A 202 -0.69 -5.47 -17.68
N GLY A 203 -0.09 -4.78 -18.66
CA GLY A 203 1.24 -4.20 -18.50
C GLY A 203 1.33 -3.16 -17.37
N VAL A 204 0.21 -2.50 -17.05
CA VAL A 204 0.12 -1.57 -15.92
C VAL A 204 0.14 -2.33 -14.60
N TYR A 205 -0.66 -3.40 -14.47
CA TYR A 205 -0.63 -4.27 -13.29
C TYR A 205 0.78 -4.82 -13.01
N ILE A 206 1.44 -5.37 -14.02
CA ILE A 206 2.80 -5.90 -13.90
C ILE A 206 3.78 -4.81 -13.42
N THR A 207 3.64 -3.57 -13.93
CA THR A 207 4.49 -2.45 -13.52
C THR A 207 4.23 -2.05 -12.07
N ILE A 208 2.98 -2.07 -11.62
CA ILE A 208 2.58 -1.76 -10.24
C ILE A 208 3.15 -2.80 -9.27
N VAL A 209 2.95 -4.09 -9.54
CA VAL A 209 3.47 -5.19 -8.72
C VAL A 209 4.99 -5.08 -8.56
N ASN A 210 5.72 -5.00 -9.67
CA ASN A 210 7.19 -4.90 -9.63
C ASN A 210 7.67 -3.63 -8.93
N GLY A 211 6.94 -2.51 -9.07
CA GLY A 211 7.29 -1.26 -8.43
C GLY A 211 7.06 -1.30 -6.92
N LEU A 212 5.96 -1.91 -6.44
CA LEU A 212 5.69 -2.10 -5.01
C LEU A 212 6.72 -3.06 -4.38
N ASP A 213 7.06 -4.16 -5.05
CA ASP A 213 8.14 -5.06 -4.60
C ASP A 213 9.47 -4.31 -4.48
N LYS A 214 9.82 -3.49 -5.48
CA LYS A 214 11.02 -2.66 -5.45
C LYS A 214 11.01 -1.66 -4.28
N MET A 215 9.87 -1.03 -4.01
CA MET A 215 9.73 -0.11 -2.88
C MET A 215 9.91 -0.84 -1.54
N LEU A 216 9.30 -2.03 -1.39
CA LEU A 216 9.45 -2.85 -0.19
C LEU A 216 10.93 -3.18 0.08
N TYR A 217 11.63 -3.74 -0.91
CA TYR A 217 13.03 -4.14 -0.73
C TYR A 217 13.94 -2.94 -0.37
N ALA A 218 13.68 -1.77 -0.95
CA ALA A 218 14.43 -0.56 -0.61
C ALA A 218 14.15 -0.07 0.82
N GLU A 219 12.90 -0.17 1.30
CA GLU A 219 12.53 0.17 2.67
C GLU A 219 13.10 -0.83 3.68
N GLU A 220 13.06 -2.13 3.38
CA GLU A 220 13.67 -3.16 4.23
C GLU A 220 15.20 -3.00 4.33
N GLU A 221 15.87 -2.71 3.20
CA GLU A 221 17.30 -2.40 3.19
C GLU A 221 17.57 -1.16 4.05
N ASN A 222 16.75 -0.10 3.95
CA ASN A 222 16.89 1.07 4.81
C ASN A 222 16.79 0.73 6.30
N ILE A 223 15.83 -0.11 6.71
CA ILE A 223 15.67 -0.55 8.10
C ILE A 223 16.96 -1.21 8.60
N GLN A 224 17.54 -2.12 7.80
CA GLN A 224 18.80 -2.79 8.14
C GLN A 224 19.97 -1.81 8.24
N LEU A 225 20.05 -0.86 7.31
CA LEU A 225 21.10 0.17 7.31
C LEU A 225 20.97 1.12 8.51
N PHE A 226 19.76 1.47 8.95
CA PHE A 226 19.56 2.26 10.16
C PHE A 226 20.03 1.52 11.42
N GLN A 227 19.71 0.22 11.54
CA GLN A 227 20.22 -0.61 12.63
C GLN A 227 21.75 -0.70 12.63
N LEU A 228 22.36 -0.73 11.45
CA LEU A 228 23.83 -0.70 11.30
C LEU A 228 24.41 0.64 11.76
N LEU A 229 23.78 1.77 11.40
CA LEU A 229 24.17 3.11 11.87
C LEU A 229 24.09 3.23 13.40
N GLU A 230 23.08 2.64 14.03
CA GLU A 230 22.96 2.61 15.50
C GLU A 230 24.11 1.83 16.15
N LYS A 231 24.52 0.70 15.56
CA LYS A 231 25.69 -0.06 16.02
C LYS A 231 26.98 0.75 15.93
N TYR A 232 27.20 1.48 14.83
CA TYR A 232 28.37 2.34 14.69
C TYR A 232 28.46 3.41 15.79
N LYS A 233 27.32 4.02 16.18
CA LYS A 233 27.28 4.99 17.29
C LYS A 233 27.62 4.38 18.65
N GLN A 234 27.34 3.09 18.84
CA GLN A 234 27.65 2.39 20.09
C GLN A 234 29.12 2.00 20.16
N THR A 235 29.70 1.53 19.05
CA THR A 235 31.12 1.13 18.98
C THR A 235 32.07 2.32 18.97
N SER A 236 31.69 3.47 18.40
CA SER A 236 32.52 4.69 18.39
C SER A 236 32.86 5.23 19.78
N ASN A 237 32.12 4.82 20.83
CA ASN A 237 32.39 5.17 22.22
C ASN A 237 33.42 4.25 22.90
N ALA A 238 33.94 3.23 22.21
CA ALA A 238 34.87 2.24 22.74
C ALA A 238 36.08 2.04 21.78
N ASN A 239 37.14 2.85 21.94
CA ASN A 239 38.50 2.63 21.40
C ASN A 239 38.62 2.13 19.93
N THR A 240 37.77 2.58 19.01
CA THR A 240 37.90 2.31 17.56
C THR A 240 38.62 3.45 16.81
N ASP A 241 39.34 3.10 15.73
CA ASP A 241 39.92 4.06 14.78
C ASP A 241 38.81 4.92 14.16
N TYR A 242 38.75 6.17 14.62
CA TYR A 242 37.69 7.14 14.31
C TYR A 242 37.51 7.35 12.80
N THR A 243 38.59 7.22 12.02
CA THR A 243 38.57 7.52 10.58
C THR A 243 37.84 6.46 9.74
N VAL A 244 37.95 5.18 10.12
CA VAL A 244 37.30 4.06 9.41
C VAL A 244 35.79 4.08 9.67
N THR A 245 35.39 4.33 10.92
CA THR A 245 33.97 4.40 11.31
C THR A 245 33.24 5.56 10.61
N GLU A 246 33.89 6.71 10.42
CA GLU A 246 33.28 7.85 9.71
C GLU A 246 32.98 7.52 8.23
N GLN A 247 33.92 6.87 7.54
CA GLN A 247 33.74 6.46 6.14
C GLN A 247 32.61 5.45 5.95
N GLU A 248 32.48 4.49 6.87
CA GLU A 248 31.39 3.51 6.86
C GLU A 248 30.03 4.16 7.10
N VAL A 249 29.96 5.14 8.01
CA VAL A 249 28.76 5.95 8.24
C VAL A 249 28.36 6.71 6.97
N TYR A 250 29.29 7.41 6.32
CA TYR A 250 28.99 8.14 5.08
C TYR A 250 28.49 7.22 3.96
N LYS A 251 29.13 6.06 3.75
CA LYS A 251 28.69 5.08 2.73
C LYS A 251 27.28 4.57 3.02
N THR A 252 27.00 4.26 4.29
CA THR A 252 25.69 3.77 4.74
C THR A 252 24.63 4.85 4.53
N MET A 253 24.89 6.09 4.91
CA MET A 253 23.98 7.22 4.69
C MET A 253 23.73 7.47 3.20
N ALA A 254 24.77 7.44 2.35
CA ALA A 254 24.63 7.63 0.91
C ALA A 254 23.74 6.53 0.27
N LYS A 255 23.86 5.29 0.74
CA LYS A 255 23.02 4.18 0.30
C LYS A 255 21.56 4.35 0.74
N ILE A 256 21.33 4.81 1.97
CA ILE A 256 19.99 5.17 2.44
C ILE A 256 19.37 6.25 1.55
N GLU A 257 20.09 7.33 1.24
CA GLU A 257 19.58 8.38 0.34
C GLU A 257 19.28 7.86 -1.07
N THR A 258 20.10 6.95 -1.58
CA THR A 258 19.86 6.28 -2.87
C THR A 258 18.54 5.49 -2.84
N ASN A 259 18.29 4.75 -1.77
CA ASN A 259 17.06 3.97 -1.59
C ASN A 259 15.84 4.88 -1.43
N ARG A 260 15.94 5.95 -0.61
CA ARG A 260 14.88 6.97 -0.45
C ARG A 260 14.49 7.58 -1.79
N LYS A 261 15.49 7.95 -2.61
CA LYS A 261 15.26 8.45 -3.97
C LYS A 261 14.57 7.40 -4.85
N ALA A 262 15.03 6.15 -4.81
CA ALA A 262 14.43 5.06 -5.57
C ALA A 262 12.96 4.82 -5.18
N ILE A 263 12.62 4.90 -3.90
CA ILE A 263 11.25 4.79 -3.39
C ILE A 263 10.41 5.96 -3.90
N LYS A 264 10.89 7.20 -3.74
CA LYS A 264 10.21 8.41 -4.22
C LYS A 264 9.91 8.34 -5.73
N ASP A 265 10.93 8.07 -6.54
CA ASP A 265 10.79 8.03 -8.00
C ASP A 265 9.83 6.90 -8.43
N THR A 266 9.89 5.75 -7.75
CA THR A 266 9.00 4.63 -8.04
C THR A 266 7.56 4.97 -7.66
N TYR A 267 7.33 5.58 -6.49
CA TYR A 267 6.02 6.04 -6.06
C TYR A 267 5.39 7.00 -7.07
N ILE A 268 6.11 8.08 -7.42
CA ILE A 268 5.61 9.11 -8.36
C ILE A 268 5.29 8.46 -9.72
N LYS A 269 6.14 7.54 -10.19
CA LYS A 269 5.88 6.80 -11.44
C LYS A 269 4.59 5.98 -11.33
N LEU A 270 4.41 5.21 -10.26
CA LEU A 270 3.25 4.33 -10.09
C LEU A 270 1.95 5.13 -9.93
N GLU A 271 1.96 6.16 -9.11
CA GLU A 271 0.80 7.04 -8.90
C GLU A 271 0.33 7.69 -10.21
N ASN A 272 1.26 8.25 -10.99
CA ASN A 272 0.93 8.81 -12.30
C ASN A 272 0.43 7.73 -13.27
N LEU A 273 1.03 6.53 -13.22
CA LEU A 273 0.60 5.42 -14.06
C LEU A 273 -0.83 4.99 -13.75
N ILE A 274 -1.18 4.87 -12.46
CA ILE A 274 -2.54 4.51 -12.02
C ILE A 274 -3.53 5.59 -12.44
N LEU A 275 -3.26 6.86 -12.14
CA LEU A 275 -4.12 7.99 -12.54
C LEU A 275 -4.39 7.99 -14.05
N ASN A 276 -3.33 7.96 -14.86
CA ASN A 276 -3.46 8.06 -16.31
C ASN A 276 -4.16 6.83 -16.89
N SER A 277 -3.74 5.62 -16.52
CA SER A 277 -4.28 4.39 -17.08
C SER A 277 -5.77 4.23 -16.77
N TYR A 278 -6.16 4.42 -15.50
CA TYR A 278 -7.53 4.27 -15.06
C TYR A 278 -8.46 5.29 -15.71
N PHE A 279 -8.17 6.59 -15.55
CA PHE A 279 -9.09 7.62 -16.03
C PHE A 279 -9.09 7.74 -17.55
N ASN A 280 -8.00 7.43 -18.26
CA ASN A 280 -8.04 7.39 -19.72
C ASN A 280 -8.92 6.24 -20.23
N LYS A 281 -8.86 5.07 -19.59
CA LYS A 281 -9.73 3.93 -19.94
C LYS A 281 -11.18 4.16 -19.53
N TYR A 282 -11.42 4.78 -18.37
CA TYR A 282 -12.77 5.18 -17.97
C TYR A 282 -13.34 6.22 -18.95
N PHE A 283 -12.54 7.23 -19.33
CA PHE A 283 -12.95 8.26 -20.28
C PHE A 283 -13.39 7.68 -21.62
N SER A 284 -12.71 6.65 -22.14
CA SER A 284 -13.07 6.06 -23.45
C SER A 284 -14.46 5.42 -23.44
N ARG A 285 -14.90 4.90 -22.29
CA ARG A 285 -16.19 4.22 -22.08
C ARG A 285 -17.39 5.16 -21.87
N ILE A 286 -17.16 6.47 -21.74
CA ILE A 286 -18.25 7.45 -21.57
C ILE A 286 -19.09 7.53 -22.84
N GLU A 287 -20.41 7.34 -22.71
CA GLU A 287 -21.36 7.41 -23.83
C GLU A 287 -22.54 8.34 -23.58
N THR A 288 -22.88 8.59 -22.30
CA THR A 288 -24.05 9.36 -21.89
C THR A 288 -23.68 10.63 -21.11
N LEU A 289 -24.67 11.51 -20.88
CA LEU A 289 -24.48 12.69 -20.03
C LEU A 289 -24.32 12.32 -18.54
N ASP A 290 -24.93 11.23 -18.10
CA ASP A 290 -24.78 10.74 -16.72
C ASP A 290 -23.37 10.20 -16.49
N ASP A 291 -22.77 9.53 -17.48
CA ASP A 291 -21.37 9.12 -17.45
C ASP A 291 -20.43 10.33 -17.30
N ILE A 292 -20.73 11.45 -17.99
CA ILE A 292 -19.95 12.70 -17.87
C ILE A 292 -19.98 13.22 -16.43
N ILE A 293 -21.16 13.23 -15.79
CA ILE A 293 -21.32 13.70 -14.41
C ILE A 293 -20.57 12.78 -13.45
N THR A 294 -20.72 11.47 -13.61
CA THR A 294 -20.07 10.45 -12.77
C THR A 294 -18.55 10.52 -12.91
N TYR A 295 -18.02 10.51 -14.13
CA TYR A 295 -16.59 10.64 -14.39
C TYR A 295 -16.01 11.92 -13.79
N ARG A 296 -16.70 13.06 -13.94
CA ARG A 296 -16.22 14.34 -13.39
C ARG A 296 -16.13 14.30 -11.87
N LYS A 297 -17.16 13.75 -11.21
CA LYS A 297 -17.20 13.59 -9.75
C LYS A 297 -16.08 12.67 -9.29
N ASP A 298 -15.92 11.52 -9.95
CA ASP A 298 -14.93 10.51 -9.57
C ASP A 298 -13.51 11.04 -9.77
N LEU A 299 -13.23 11.67 -10.91
CA LEU A 299 -11.94 12.31 -11.14
C LEU A 299 -11.67 13.36 -10.06
N TYR A 300 -12.62 14.26 -9.78
CA TYR A 300 -12.46 15.27 -8.73
C TYR A 300 -12.17 14.67 -7.35
N ASN A 301 -12.86 13.59 -6.97
CA ASN A 301 -12.69 12.95 -5.67
C ASN A 301 -11.34 12.22 -5.54
N TYR A 302 -10.78 11.73 -6.64
CA TYR A 302 -9.48 11.06 -6.65
C TYR A 302 -8.34 11.93 -6.11
N LYS A 303 -8.46 13.25 -6.21
CA LYS A 303 -7.47 14.20 -5.65
C LYS A 303 -7.22 13.97 -4.15
N GLU A 304 -8.20 13.46 -3.41
CA GLU A 304 -8.13 13.29 -1.95
C GLU A 304 -7.18 12.16 -1.53
N ILE A 305 -6.90 11.22 -2.45
CA ILE A 305 -6.01 10.08 -2.24
C ILE A 305 -4.73 10.16 -3.08
N TYR A 306 -4.62 11.17 -3.95
CA TYR A 306 -3.42 11.45 -4.73
C TYR A 306 -2.36 12.12 -3.86
N GLY A 307 -1.13 11.62 -3.91
CA GLY A 307 0.04 12.19 -3.24
C GLY A 307 0.49 13.49 -3.88
N MET A 308 0.82 14.47 -3.06
CA MET A 308 1.33 15.76 -3.50
C MET A 308 2.85 15.79 -3.35
N ASN A 309 3.56 15.98 -4.45
CA ASN A 309 4.98 16.35 -4.40
C ASN A 309 5.06 17.89 -4.26
N SER A 310 5.94 18.38 -3.39
CA SER A 310 6.15 19.81 -3.14
C SER A 310 6.53 20.61 -4.38
N PHE A 311 7.04 19.95 -5.43
CA PHE A 311 7.58 20.61 -6.62
C PHE A 311 6.72 20.51 -7.88
N ASP A 312 5.76 19.60 -7.97
CA ASP A 312 4.97 19.45 -9.20
C ASP A 312 3.53 18.98 -8.97
N ASN A 313 2.61 19.62 -9.70
CA ASN A 313 1.18 19.42 -9.55
C ASN A 313 0.60 18.63 -10.72
N GLU A 314 1.15 17.43 -10.96
CA GLU A 314 0.76 16.56 -12.07
C GLU A 314 -0.73 16.24 -12.09
N TYR A 315 -1.33 15.98 -10.92
CA TYR A 315 -2.77 15.79 -10.84
C TYR A 315 -3.55 16.99 -11.38
N ASN A 316 -3.22 18.22 -10.97
CA ASN A 316 -3.94 19.40 -11.48
C ASN A 316 -3.71 19.62 -12.98
N LYS A 317 -2.52 19.31 -13.51
CA LYS A 317 -2.26 19.35 -14.96
C LYS A 317 -3.13 18.34 -15.68
N TYR A 318 -3.14 17.09 -15.22
CA TYR A 318 -3.97 16.00 -15.77
C TYR A 318 -5.46 16.37 -15.71
N TYR A 319 -5.95 16.77 -14.53
CA TYR A 319 -7.32 17.18 -14.29
C TYR A 319 -7.75 18.30 -15.23
N ALA A 320 -6.97 19.38 -15.32
CA ALA A 320 -7.30 20.53 -16.17
C ALA A 320 -7.38 20.16 -17.65
N ASN A 321 -6.54 19.25 -18.12
CA ASN A 321 -6.58 18.76 -19.51
C ASN A 321 -7.79 17.84 -19.72
N LYS A 322 -8.02 16.87 -18.84
CA LYS A 322 -9.14 15.94 -18.96
C LYS A 322 -10.51 16.60 -18.87
N ILE A 323 -10.67 17.65 -18.05
CA ILE A 323 -11.93 18.39 -17.98
C ILE A 323 -12.24 19.12 -19.30
N LYS A 324 -11.22 19.60 -20.04
CA LYS A 324 -11.44 20.19 -21.37
C LYS A 324 -11.92 19.12 -22.37
N GLU A 325 -11.20 17.99 -22.43
CA GLU A 325 -11.58 16.86 -23.28
C GLU A 325 -13.00 16.34 -22.95
N LEU A 326 -13.35 16.32 -21.67
CA LEU A 326 -14.67 15.92 -21.18
C LEU A 326 -15.78 16.85 -21.67
N GLU A 327 -15.54 18.17 -21.71
CA GLU A 327 -16.52 19.13 -22.21
C GLU A 327 -16.72 18.98 -23.73
N GLU A 328 -15.66 18.75 -24.49
CA GLU A 328 -15.77 18.42 -25.92
C GLU A 328 -16.58 17.14 -26.15
N LYS A 329 -16.30 16.10 -25.34
CA LYS A 329 -17.04 14.83 -25.38
C LYS A 329 -18.54 15.03 -25.05
N ARG A 330 -18.85 15.83 -24.02
CA ARG A 330 -20.22 16.22 -23.65
C ARG A 330 -20.96 16.89 -24.82
N ILE A 331 -20.34 17.89 -25.47
CA ILE A 331 -20.93 18.59 -26.62
C ILE A 331 -21.26 17.60 -27.74
N ASN A 332 -20.36 16.66 -28.02
CA ASN A 332 -20.59 15.64 -29.05
C ASN A 332 -21.74 14.69 -28.71
N ILE A 333 -21.90 14.30 -27.45
CA ILE A 333 -23.04 13.49 -26.97
C ILE A 333 -24.36 14.27 -27.11
N MET A 334 -24.39 15.55 -26.73
CA MET A 334 -25.58 16.40 -26.88
C MET A 334 -25.98 16.59 -28.35
N ARG A 335 -25.01 16.72 -29.26
CA ARG A 335 -25.27 16.81 -30.70
C ARG A 335 -25.89 15.53 -31.24
N LYS A 336 -25.34 14.36 -30.87
CA LYS A 336 -25.85 13.05 -31.31
C LYS A 336 -27.26 12.75 -30.80
N SER A 337 -27.58 13.18 -29.58
CA SER A 337 -28.89 12.95 -28.96
C SER A 337 -29.98 13.96 -29.38
N GLY A 338 -29.67 14.90 -30.29
CA GLY A 338 -30.64 15.92 -30.74
C GLY A 338 -30.99 16.96 -29.68
N GLN A 339 -30.31 16.97 -28.53
CA GLN A 339 -30.50 17.92 -27.43
C GLN A 339 -29.84 19.29 -27.67
N PHE A 340 -29.24 19.50 -28.85
CA PHE A 340 -28.66 20.78 -29.24
C PHE A 340 -29.72 21.67 -29.88
N SER A 341 -30.43 22.48 -29.09
CA SER A 341 -31.07 23.69 -29.62
C SER A 341 -29.97 24.72 -29.91
N LEU A 342 -29.90 25.22 -31.15
CA LEU A 342 -28.99 26.30 -31.57
C LEU A 342 -29.27 27.58 -30.76
N VAL A 343 -28.65 27.70 -29.59
CA VAL A 343 -28.50 28.98 -28.90
C VAL A 343 -26.99 29.25 -28.86
N LYS A 344 -26.57 30.33 -29.51
CA LYS A 344 -25.25 30.94 -29.28
C LYS A 344 -25.14 31.24 -27.78
N THR A 345 -24.57 30.32 -27.01
CA THR A 345 -24.28 30.58 -25.61
C THR A 345 -22.93 31.26 -25.54
N ASP A 346 -22.94 32.56 -25.28
CA ASP A 346 -21.76 33.25 -24.75
C ASP A 346 -21.18 32.42 -23.61
N ASN A 347 -19.92 32.04 -23.75
CA ASN A 347 -19.24 31.08 -22.88
C ASN A 347 -19.01 31.65 -21.46
N LYS A 348 -20.08 31.79 -20.67
CA LYS A 348 -20.04 32.19 -19.26
C LYS A 348 -19.16 31.25 -18.43
N ILE A 349 -19.06 29.97 -18.80
CA ILE A 349 -18.24 28.96 -18.13
C ILE A 349 -16.74 29.13 -18.43
N LEU A 350 -16.33 29.41 -19.68
CA LEU A 350 -14.92 29.77 -19.98
C LEU A 350 -14.49 31.05 -19.25
N ASN A 351 -15.42 32.00 -19.06
CA ASN A 351 -15.20 33.21 -18.25
C ASN A 351 -15.11 32.94 -16.74
N ILE A 352 -15.73 31.87 -16.24
CA ILE A 352 -15.54 31.42 -14.85
C ILE A 352 -14.18 30.72 -14.72
N PHE A 353 -13.78 29.88 -15.69
CA PHE A 353 -12.48 29.21 -15.68
C PHE A 353 -11.30 30.18 -15.82
N SER A 354 -11.42 31.23 -16.65
CA SER A 354 -10.40 32.28 -16.73
C SER A 354 -10.26 33.04 -15.41
N LYS A 355 -11.37 33.29 -14.71
CA LYS A 355 -11.38 33.88 -13.36
C LYS A 355 -10.77 32.97 -12.31
N ILE A 356 -11.12 31.68 -12.29
CA ILE A 356 -10.54 30.71 -11.34
C ILE A 356 -9.03 30.56 -11.56
N ARG A 357 -8.59 30.44 -12.82
CA ARG A 357 -7.16 30.39 -13.19
C ARG A 357 -6.42 31.66 -12.75
N ALA A 358 -7.00 32.84 -12.97
CA ALA A 358 -6.42 34.10 -12.53
C ALA A 358 -6.33 34.23 -10.99
N THR A 359 -7.32 33.73 -10.26
CA THR A 359 -7.33 33.73 -8.79
C THR A 359 -6.30 32.76 -8.21
N LEU A 360 -6.18 31.55 -8.78
CA LEU A 360 -5.19 30.55 -8.38
C LEU A 360 -3.75 31.03 -8.67
N LEU A 361 -3.51 31.64 -9.85
CA LEU A 361 -2.21 32.25 -10.18
C LEU A 361 -1.86 33.41 -9.24
N LYS A 362 -2.84 34.21 -8.81
CA LYS A 362 -2.63 35.28 -7.81
C LYS A 362 -2.30 34.72 -6.44
N LEU A 363 -2.96 33.65 -6.00
CA LEU A 363 -2.65 32.99 -4.73
C LEU A 363 -1.25 32.36 -4.73
N PHE A 364 -0.86 31.73 -5.85
CA PHE A 364 0.48 31.17 -6.01
C PHE A 364 1.58 32.23 -5.99
N LYS A 365 1.43 33.33 -6.76
CA LYS A 365 2.41 34.43 -6.75
C LYS A 365 2.55 35.08 -5.38
N ARG A 366 1.45 35.24 -4.66
CA ARG A 366 1.41 35.85 -3.33
C ARG A 366 2.03 34.96 -2.25
N ASN A 367 2.12 33.65 -2.48
CA ASN A 367 2.82 32.72 -1.60
C ASN A 367 4.33 32.73 -1.88
N ILE A 368 4.74 32.82 -3.15
CA ILE A 368 6.16 32.96 -3.56
C ILE A 368 6.74 34.29 -3.05
N GLU A 369 6.03 35.41 -3.21
CA GLU A 369 6.48 36.72 -2.70
C GLU A 369 6.56 36.80 -1.17
N LYS A 370 5.86 35.91 -0.44
CA LYS A 370 5.95 35.81 1.02
C LYS A 370 7.13 34.96 1.49
N GLU A 371 7.61 34.04 0.65
CA GLU A 371 8.81 33.23 0.92
C GLU A 371 10.09 33.97 0.54
N GLU A 372 10.06 34.86 -0.46
CA GLU A 372 11.22 35.71 -0.84
C GLU A 372 11.45 36.92 0.09
N ASN A 373 10.48 37.27 0.95
CA ASN A 373 10.56 38.39 1.89
C ASN A 373 10.68 37.95 3.38
N ARG A 374 11.06 36.70 3.62
CA ARG A 374 11.49 36.16 4.93
C ARG A 374 12.93 35.70 4.82
#